data_AF-A0A945HBK7-F1
#
_entry.id   AF-A0A945HBK7-F1
#
_cell.length_a   1.000
_cell.length_b   1.000
_cell.length_c   1.000
_cell.angle_alpha   90.00
_cell.angle_beta   90.00
_cell.angle_gamma   90.00
#
_symmetry.space_group_name_H-M   'P 1'
#
loop_
_entity.id
_entity.type
_entity.pdbx_description
1 polymer ?
#
loop_
_entity_poly.entity_id
_entity_poly.type
_entity_poly.pdbx_seq_one_letter_code
_entity_poly.pdbx_strand_id
1 'polypeptide(L)'
;MPYIDVFNGDADGICALHQLRLYNPQKSSLVTGVKRDNLLLKRIIATRDSTLTVLDISSHANRDSLLQLLKQGNTVHYFDHHFAGEIPESPLFHPHIDTSPDVCSSILVDRFLSGKYRLWAIVASFGDNLHVSAHELAGSLKLNPKKNEELRELGELINYNAYGETIDDLHFSPEVLFKALQPFSNPFEFYHTSGELNQLREGFRNDMQKAESKIPVRQTSAGRIYQFQNQAWCRRVSGVYSNQIAREAPDLAHALLVERKDGTFLVSVRAPISKQQGAEKLCIKFSGGGRAAAAGINNLVPEEVDRFFDAFDLQFTI
;
A
#
# COMPACT_ATOMS: atom_id res chain seq x y z
N MET A 1 -17.13 0.56 -26.20
CA MET A 1 -16.70 1.37 -25.05
C MET A 1 -15.31 0.89 -24.65
N PRO A 2 -14.28 1.75 -24.61
CA PRO A 2 -12.96 1.37 -24.10
C PRO A 2 -13.02 1.02 -22.61
N TYR A 3 -12.19 0.06 -22.18
CA TYR A 3 -11.99 -0.26 -20.77
C TYR A 3 -10.63 0.29 -20.31
N ILE A 4 -10.62 0.95 -19.16
CA ILE A 4 -9.40 1.45 -18.53
C ILE A 4 -9.39 0.99 -17.07
N ASP A 5 -8.31 0.33 -16.68
CA ASP A 5 -8.08 -0.11 -15.31
C ASP A 5 -7.07 0.82 -14.66
N VAL A 6 -7.49 1.50 -13.61
CA VAL A 6 -6.70 2.43 -12.81
C VAL A 6 -6.52 1.83 -11.43
N PHE A 7 -5.29 1.53 -11.02
CA PHE A 7 -5.04 0.82 -9.77
C PHE A 7 -3.70 1.21 -9.14
N ASN A 8 -3.67 1.24 -7.81
CA ASN A 8 -2.41 1.33 -7.07
C ASN A 8 -1.51 0.14 -7.41
N GLY A 9 -0.19 0.37 -7.51
CA GLY A 9 0.77 -0.66 -7.89
C GLY A 9 1.21 -1.59 -6.76
N ASP A 10 0.57 -1.50 -5.59
CA ASP A 10 0.82 -2.39 -4.47
C ASP A 10 0.02 -3.69 -4.53
N ALA A 11 0.16 -4.50 -3.48
CA ALA A 11 -0.52 -5.78 -3.40
C ALA A 11 -2.05 -5.65 -3.42
N ASP A 12 -2.61 -4.57 -2.86
CA ASP A 12 -4.05 -4.42 -2.79
C ASP A 12 -4.63 -4.06 -4.16
N GLY A 13 -4.11 -3.00 -4.80
CA GLY A 13 -4.54 -2.60 -6.14
C GLY A 13 -4.35 -3.69 -7.20
N ILE A 14 -3.19 -4.36 -7.20
CA ILE A 14 -2.88 -5.45 -8.15
C ILE A 14 -3.83 -6.64 -7.95
N CYS A 15 -4.00 -7.12 -6.71
CA CYS A 15 -4.84 -8.28 -6.45
C CYS A 15 -6.33 -7.98 -6.65
N ALA A 16 -6.79 -6.77 -6.34
CA ALA A 16 -8.16 -6.35 -6.56
C ALA A 16 -8.49 -6.37 -8.07
N LEU A 17 -7.59 -5.82 -8.91
CA LEU A 17 -7.78 -5.89 -10.35
C LEU A 17 -7.76 -7.33 -10.87
N HIS A 18 -6.80 -8.12 -10.39
CA HIS A 18 -6.63 -9.50 -10.84
C HIS A 18 -7.89 -10.35 -10.56
N GLN A 19 -8.47 -10.22 -9.36
CA GLN A 19 -9.75 -10.85 -9.03
C GLN A 19 -10.87 -10.50 -10.03
N LEU A 20 -11.02 -9.21 -10.36
CA LEU A 20 -12.02 -8.75 -11.33
C LEU A 20 -11.75 -9.27 -12.74
N ARG A 21 -10.49 -9.35 -13.17
CA ARG A 21 -10.11 -9.81 -14.51
C ARG A 21 -10.12 -11.33 -14.66
N LEU A 22 -9.97 -12.09 -13.57
CA LEU A 22 -10.28 -13.51 -13.53
C LEU A 22 -11.79 -13.77 -13.68
N TYR A 23 -12.62 -12.94 -13.04
CA TYR A 23 -14.09 -13.06 -13.14
C TYR A 23 -14.61 -12.63 -14.52
N ASN A 24 -14.15 -11.49 -15.00
CA ASN A 24 -14.55 -10.86 -16.24
C ASN A 24 -13.29 -10.42 -17.00
N PRO A 25 -12.73 -11.31 -17.84
CA PRO A 25 -11.58 -11.01 -18.68
C PRO A 25 -11.90 -9.83 -19.61
N GLN A 26 -11.05 -8.80 -19.58
CA GLN A 26 -11.22 -7.60 -20.38
C GLN A 26 -9.88 -7.21 -21.01
N LYS A 27 -9.94 -6.67 -22.23
CA LYS A 27 -8.79 -6.01 -22.86
C LYS A 27 -8.85 -4.53 -22.50
N SER A 28 -8.15 -4.15 -21.43
CA SER A 28 -8.11 -2.80 -20.89
C SER A 28 -6.76 -2.11 -21.11
N SER A 29 -6.77 -0.78 -21.08
CA SER A 29 -5.55 0.01 -20.88
C SER A 29 -5.26 0.10 -19.39
N LEU A 30 -4.00 -0.07 -18.99
CA LEU A 30 -3.59 -0.07 -17.59
C LEU A 30 -3.01 1.30 -17.21
N VAL A 31 -3.44 1.84 -16.06
CA VAL A 31 -2.91 3.08 -15.47
C VAL A 31 -2.56 2.78 -14.02
N THR A 32 -1.27 2.73 -13.73
CA THR A 32 -0.77 2.36 -12.39
C THR A 32 0.52 3.11 -12.07
N GLY A 33 1.00 2.98 -10.85
CA GLY A 33 2.16 3.70 -10.33
C GLY A 33 2.69 3.08 -9.03
N VAL A 34 3.73 3.68 -8.45
CA VAL A 34 4.27 3.26 -7.15
C VAL A 34 3.22 3.42 -6.04
N LYS A 35 3.43 2.80 -4.87
CA LYS A 35 2.45 2.79 -3.75
C LYS A 35 1.92 4.17 -3.35
N ARG A 36 2.74 5.22 -3.47
CA ARG A 36 2.38 6.60 -3.08
C ARG A 36 1.86 7.46 -4.23
N ASP A 37 1.73 6.91 -5.42
CA ASP A 37 1.20 7.59 -6.61
C ASP A 37 -0.34 7.59 -6.58
N ASN A 38 -0.90 8.42 -5.71
CA ASN A 38 -2.33 8.36 -5.40
C ASN A 38 -3.23 9.17 -6.34
N LEU A 39 -2.68 9.91 -7.30
CA LEU A 39 -3.43 10.82 -8.19
C LEU A 39 -3.57 10.29 -9.63
N LEU A 40 -3.77 8.98 -9.77
CA LEU A 40 -3.73 8.30 -11.07
C LEU A 40 -4.83 8.75 -12.04
N LEU A 41 -6.02 9.16 -11.55
CA LEU A 41 -7.09 9.64 -12.45
C LEU A 41 -6.70 10.89 -13.23
N LYS A 42 -5.76 11.68 -12.71
CA LYS A 42 -5.22 12.87 -13.39
C LYS A 42 -4.60 12.52 -14.76
N ARG A 43 -4.10 11.29 -14.93
CA ARG A 43 -3.45 10.84 -16.17
C ARG A 43 -4.44 10.57 -17.30
N ILE A 44 -5.73 10.44 -17.00
CA ILE A 44 -6.76 10.04 -17.96
C ILE A 44 -7.93 11.02 -18.07
N ILE A 45 -7.81 12.25 -17.56
CA ILE A 45 -8.88 13.28 -17.52
C ILE A 45 -9.48 13.67 -18.87
N ALA A 46 -8.89 13.22 -19.98
CA ALA A 46 -9.40 13.46 -21.33
C ALA A 46 -10.29 12.31 -21.86
N THR A 47 -10.39 11.19 -21.12
CA THR A 47 -11.16 10.01 -21.50
C THR A 47 -12.65 10.34 -21.58
N ARG A 48 -13.34 9.83 -22.61
CA ARG A 48 -14.79 10.01 -22.79
C ARG A 48 -15.44 8.67 -23.07
N ASP A 49 -16.72 8.56 -22.72
CA ASP A 49 -17.59 7.45 -23.10
C ASP A 49 -16.91 6.07 -22.94
N SER A 50 -16.23 5.87 -21.80
CA SER A 50 -15.47 4.67 -21.45
C SER A 50 -15.95 4.04 -20.13
N THR A 51 -15.57 2.80 -19.88
CA THR A 51 -15.77 2.15 -18.58
C THR A 51 -14.45 2.12 -17.82
N LEU A 52 -14.41 2.78 -16.66
CA LEU A 52 -13.25 2.87 -15.80
C LEU A 52 -13.43 1.93 -14.60
N THR A 53 -12.44 1.10 -14.32
CA THR A 53 -12.33 0.36 -13.06
C THR A 53 -11.23 1.02 -12.24
N VAL A 54 -11.57 1.58 -11.09
CA VAL A 54 -10.65 2.33 -10.22
C VAL A 54 -10.51 1.60 -8.90
N LEU A 55 -9.27 1.29 -8.52
CA LEU A 55 -8.95 0.41 -7.40
C LEU A 55 -7.88 1.05 -6.52
N ASP A 56 -8.12 1.06 -5.22
CA ASP A 56 -7.12 1.35 -4.20
C ASP A 56 -6.45 2.74 -4.29
N ILE A 57 -7.22 3.74 -4.72
CA ILE A 57 -6.81 5.15 -4.65
C ILE A 57 -7.97 6.00 -4.13
N SER A 58 -7.68 6.91 -3.21
CA SER A 58 -8.70 7.75 -2.57
C SER A 58 -9.54 8.54 -3.57
N SER A 59 -10.86 8.37 -3.54
CA SER A 59 -11.81 9.19 -4.31
C SER A 59 -11.81 10.65 -3.85
N HIS A 60 -11.50 10.91 -2.58
CA HIS A 60 -11.31 12.27 -2.05
C HIS A 60 -10.10 12.95 -2.69
N ALA A 61 -8.94 12.28 -2.71
CA ALA A 61 -7.73 12.80 -3.32
C ALA A 61 -7.88 13.02 -4.84
N ASN A 62 -8.69 12.18 -5.50
CA ASN A 62 -8.94 12.24 -6.95
C ASN A 62 -10.23 12.98 -7.33
N ARG A 63 -10.88 13.70 -6.40
CA ARG A 63 -12.25 14.24 -6.58
C ARG A 63 -12.43 15.03 -7.87
N ASP A 64 -11.56 15.99 -8.14
CA ASP A 64 -11.70 16.86 -9.32
C ASP A 64 -11.60 16.06 -10.62
N SER A 65 -10.66 15.10 -10.68
CA SER A 65 -10.50 14.22 -11.84
C SER A 65 -11.69 13.28 -11.99
N LEU A 66 -12.21 12.71 -10.90
CA LEU A 66 -13.40 11.86 -10.91
C LEU A 66 -14.63 12.61 -11.42
N LEU A 67 -14.89 13.82 -10.92
CA LEU A 67 -16.03 14.64 -11.38
C LEU A 67 -15.93 15.01 -12.85
N GLN A 68 -14.72 15.32 -13.34
CA GLN A 68 -14.49 15.59 -14.75
C GLN A 68 -14.76 14.35 -15.62
N LEU A 69 -14.26 13.18 -15.22
CA LEU A 69 -14.47 11.92 -15.92
C LEU A 69 -15.96 11.55 -15.98
N LEU A 70 -16.71 11.73 -14.89
CA LEU A 70 -18.16 11.48 -14.88
C LEU A 70 -18.91 12.41 -15.85
N LYS A 71 -18.55 13.70 -15.90
CA LYS A 71 -19.13 14.68 -16.85
C LYS A 71 -18.83 14.34 -18.32
N GLN A 72 -17.80 13.55 -18.57
CA GLN A 72 -17.38 13.10 -19.90
C GLN A 72 -18.07 11.80 -20.35
N GLY A 73 -19.12 11.35 -19.65
CA GLY A 73 -19.89 10.17 -20.02
C GLY A 73 -19.23 8.85 -19.64
N ASN A 74 -18.19 8.86 -18.80
CA ASN A 74 -17.55 7.63 -18.35
C ASN A 74 -18.34 6.96 -17.22
N THR A 75 -18.54 5.65 -17.35
CA THR A 75 -19.02 4.80 -16.25
C THR A 75 -17.83 4.41 -15.37
N VAL A 76 -17.91 4.66 -14.07
CA VAL A 76 -16.79 4.46 -13.15
C VAL A 76 -17.18 3.48 -12.04
N HIS A 77 -16.58 2.30 -12.05
CA HIS A 77 -16.60 1.34 -10.94
C HIS A 77 -15.42 1.62 -10.02
N TYR A 78 -15.70 1.85 -8.74
CA TYR A 78 -14.69 2.36 -7.82
C TYR A 78 -14.65 1.47 -6.57
N PHE A 79 -13.52 0.83 -6.29
CA PHE A 79 -13.32 -0.02 -5.11
C PHE A 79 -12.19 0.57 -4.28
N ASP A 80 -12.51 1.10 -3.10
CA ASP A 80 -11.53 1.81 -2.29
C ASP A 80 -11.92 1.81 -0.81
N HIS A 81 -10.91 1.84 0.05
CA HIS A 81 -11.05 1.81 1.51
C HIS A 81 -10.46 3.06 2.18
N HIS A 82 -9.90 3.98 1.41
CA HIS A 82 -9.40 5.25 1.91
C HIS A 82 -10.54 6.22 2.25
N PHE A 83 -10.20 7.29 2.97
CA PHE A 83 -11.14 8.39 3.18
C PHE A 83 -11.68 8.90 1.83
N ALA A 84 -13.01 8.85 1.69
CA ALA A 84 -13.69 9.17 0.43
C ALA A 84 -14.31 10.57 0.41
N GLY A 85 -14.42 11.24 1.56
CA GLY A 85 -15.14 12.51 1.68
C GLY A 85 -16.60 12.37 1.20
N GLU A 86 -17.10 13.41 0.53
CA GLU A 86 -18.43 13.38 -0.06
C GLU A 86 -18.46 12.56 -1.36
N ILE A 87 -19.35 11.58 -1.42
CA ILE A 87 -19.55 10.70 -2.58
C ILE A 87 -20.34 11.46 -3.67
N PRO A 88 -19.83 11.58 -4.91
CA PRO A 88 -20.56 12.22 -6.00
C PRO A 88 -21.88 11.52 -6.33
N GLU A 89 -22.96 12.28 -6.47
CA GLU A 89 -24.23 11.78 -6.99
C GLU A 89 -24.20 11.76 -8.51
N SER A 90 -24.09 10.57 -9.10
CA SER A 90 -24.14 10.37 -10.55
C SER A 90 -24.61 8.95 -10.88
N PRO A 91 -25.50 8.76 -11.88
CA PRO A 91 -25.89 7.42 -12.32
C PRO A 91 -24.73 6.65 -12.99
N LEU A 92 -23.65 7.35 -13.36
CA LEU A 92 -22.44 6.76 -13.95
C LEU A 92 -21.38 6.40 -12.91
N PHE A 93 -21.63 6.67 -11.62
CA PHE A 93 -20.70 6.36 -10.54
C PHE A 93 -21.19 5.15 -9.74
N HIS A 94 -20.34 4.13 -9.65
CA HIS A 94 -20.60 2.89 -8.90
C HIS A 94 -19.55 2.74 -7.79
N PRO A 95 -19.73 3.44 -6.65
CA PRO A 95 -18.81 3.35 -5.52
C PRO A 95 -19.05 2.10 -4.68
N HIS A 96 -18.00 1.33 -4.48
CA HIS A 96 -17.84 0.28 -3.47
C HIS A 96 -16.80 0.79 -2.48
N ILE A 97 -17.25 1.48 -1.43
CA ILE A 97 -16.37 2.17 -0.49
C ILE A 97 -16.69 1.73 0.94
N ASP A 98 -15.67 1.28 1.67
CA ASP A 98 -15.74 0.92 3.09
C ASP A 98 -14.44 1.35 3.77
N THR A 99 -14.51 2.37 4.61
CA THR A 99 -13.33 2.95 5.26
C THR A 99 -12.98 2.29 6.60
N SER A 100 -13.55 1.11 6.86
CA SER A 100 -13.26 0.36 8.09
C SER A 100 -11.77 -0.04 8.13
N PRO A 101 -11.13 0.02 9.31
CA PRO A 101 -9.68 -0.14 9.43
C PRO A 101 -9.16 -1.53 9.04
N ASP A 102 -10.04 -2.53 9.00
CA ASP A 102 -9.83 -3.95 8.72
C ASP A 102 -10.18 -4.36 7.28
N VAL A 103 -10.52 -3.40 6.41
CA VAL A 103 -10.90 -3.62 5.01
C VAL A 103 -9.85 -3.02 4.07
N CYS A 104 -9.54 -3.75 2.99
CA CYS A 104 -8.80 -3.25 1.83
C CYS A 104 -9.63 -3.43 0.54
N SER A 105 -9.20 -2.82 -0.57
CA SER A 105 -9.90 -2.83 -1.86
C SER A 105 -10.13 -4.25 -2.41
N SER A 106 -9.18 -5.16 -2.19
CA SER A 106 -9.29 -6.56 -2.56
C SER A 106 -10.35 -7.32 -1.76
N ILE A 107 -10.62 -6.93 -0.51
CA ILE A 107 -11.74 -7.47 0.29
C ILE A 107 -13.06 -6.97 -0.27
N LEU A 108 -13.13 -5.71 -0.72
CA LEU A 108 -14.32 -5.16 -1.37
C LEU A 108 -14.64 -5.91 -2.67
N VAL A 109 -13.61 -6.21 -3.47
CA VAL A 109 -13.75 -7.04 -4.66
C VAL A 109 -14.13 -8.48 -4.30
N ASP A 110 -13.54 -9.08 -3.26
CA ASP A 110 -13.91 -10.42 -2.79
C ASP A 110 -15.41 -10.48 -2.46
N ARG A 111 -15.90 -9.53 -1.67
CA ARG A 111 -17.33 -9.41 -1.31
C ARG A 111 -18.20 -9.26 -2.55
N PHE A 112 -17.83 -8.38 -3.48
CA PHE A 112 -18.54 -8.16 -4.73
C PHE A 112 -18.63 -9.42 -5.59
N LEU A 113 -17.57 -10.22 -5.62
CA LEU A 113 -17.50 -11.48 -6.37
C LEU A 113 -17.97 -12.71 -5.57
N SER A 114 -18.60 -12.51 -4.40
CA SER A 114 -19.03 -13.58 -3.49
C SER A 114 -17.91 -14.57 -3.13
N GLY A 115 -16.68 -14.06 -3.08
CA GLY A 115 -15.43 -14.72 -2.75
C GLY A 115 -14.98 -15.85 -3.68
N LYS A 116 -15.34 -15.77 -4.97
CA LYS A 116 -14.88 -16.72 -6.00
C LYS A 116 -13.35 -16.82 -6.12
N TYR A 117 -12.62 -15.74 -5.79
CA TYR A 117 -11.16 -15.66 -5.90
C TYR A 117 -10.48 -15.29 -4.57
N ARG A 118 -11.07 -15.69 -3.44
CA ARG A 118 -10.68 -15.27 -2.08
C ARG A 118 -9.22 -15.46 -1.70
N LEU A 119 -8.52 -16.41 -2.33
CA LEU A 119 -7.08 -16.58 -2.11
C LEU A 119 -6.30 -15.30 -2.48
N TRP A 120 -6.68 -14.58 -3.54
CA TRP A 120 -6.06 -13.31 -3.90
C TRP A 120 -6.41 -12.18 -2.94
N ALA A 121 -7.61 -12.19 -2.35
CA ALA A 121 -7.95 -11.25 -1.29
C ALA A 121 -7.14 -11.48 -0.01
N ILE A 122 -6.82 -12.74 0.33
CA ILE A 122 -5.92 -13.07 1.45
C ILE A 122 -4.51 -12.55 1.18
N VAL A 123 -3.98 -12.76 -0.03
CA VAL A 123 -2.67 -12.22 -0.46
C VAL A 123 -2.63 -10.70 -0.29
N ALA A 124 -3.63 -9.99 -0.82
CA ALA A 124 -3.75 -8.55 -0.69
C ALA A 124 -3.80 -8.09 0.77
N SER A 125 -4.59 -8.77 1.60
CA SER A 125 -4.76 -8.43 3.03
C SER A 125 -3.45 -8.53 3.80
N PHE A 126 -2.63 -9.56 3.52
CA PHE A 126 -1.29 -9.63 4.09
C PHE A 126 -0.37 -8.53 3.55
N GLY A 127 -0.42 -8.28 2.23
CA GLY A 127 0.35 -7.20 1.62
C GLY A 127 0.05 -5.84 2.24
N ASP A 128 -1.21 -5.56 2.53
CA ASP A 128 -1.65 -4.31 3.16
C ASP A 128 -1.54 -4.32 4.71
N ASN A 129 -0.84 -5.32 5.25
CA ASN A 129 -0.55 -5.50 6.68
C ASN A 129 -1.82 -5.66 7.55
N LEU A 130 -2.92 -6.16 6.97
CA LEU A 130 -4.17 -6.53 7.62
C LEU A 130 -4.16 -8.03 8.00
N HIS A 131 -3.19 -8.44 8.83
CA HIS A 131 -2.98 -9.85 9.18
C HIS A 131 -4.21 -10.51 9.83
N VAL A 132 -4.97 -9.77 10.65
CA VAL A 132 -6.20 -10.30 11.29
C VAL A 132 -7.24 -10.65 10.23
N SER A 133 -7.57 -9.71 9.34
CA SER A 133 -8.51 -9.93 8.23
C SER A 133 -8.05 -11.05 7.30
N ALA A 134 -6.74 -11.11 7.00
CA ALA A 134 -6.15 -12.18 6.20
C ALA A 134 -6.36 -13.56 6.84
N HIS A 135 -6.16 -13.68 8.15
CA HIS A 135 -6.38 -14.94 8.88
C HIS A 135 -7.86 -15.32 8.97
N GLU A 136 -8.77 -14.38 9.11
CA GLU A 136 -10.22 -14.64 9.09
C GLU A 136 -10.67 -15.19 7.72
N LEU A 137 -10.25 -14.53 6.64
CA LEU A 137 -10.52 -15.00 5.27
C LEU A 137 -9.91 -16.37 5.01
N ALA A 138 -8.67 -16.61 5.45
CA ALA A 138 -8.04 -17.91 5.34
C ALA A 138 -8.74 -19.00 6.15
N GLY A 139 -9.24 -18.66 7.34
CA GLY A 139 -10.04 -19.54 8.19
C GLY A 139 -11.30 -20.02 7.48
N SER A 140 -11.95 -19.15 6.71
CA SER A 140 -13.13 -19.50 5.90
C SER A 140 -12.85 -20.58 4.84
N LEU A 141 -11.60 -20.69 4.38
CA LEU A 141 -11.13 -21.69 3.42
C LEU A 141 -10.45 -22.90 4.07
N LYS A 142 -10.35 -22.93 5.41
CA LYS A 142 -9.67 -23.98 6.20
C LYS A 142 -8.24 -24.23 5.71
N LEU A 143 -7.51 -23.17 5.37
CA LEU A 143 -6.11 -23.28 4.95
C LEU A 143 -5.23 -23.74 6.11
N ASN A 144 -4.25 -24.57 5.80
CA ASN A 144 -3.24 -24.98 6.78
C ASN A 144 -2.21 -23.85 7.00
N PRO A 145 -1.42 -23.90 8.09
CA PRO A 145 -0.45 -22.86 8.41
C PRO A 145 0.57 -22.60 7.30
N LYS A 146 1.04 -23.65 6.61
CA LYS A 146 2.00 -23.52 5.51
C LYS A 146 1.43 -22.69 4.36
N LYS A 147 0.19 -22.98 3.94
CA LYS A 147 -0.48 -22.22 2.89
C LYS A 147 -0.74 -20.77 3.28
N ASN A 148 -1.08 -20.52 4.54
CA ASN A 148 -1.22 -19.13 5.03
C ASN A 148 0.09 -18.36 4.93
N GLU A 149 1.19 -19.02 5.27
CA GLU A 149 2.52 -18.42 5.18
C GLU A 149 2.93 -18.13 3.72
N GLU A 150 2.64 -19.04 2.79
CA GLU A 150 2.89 -18.82 1.36
C GLU A 150 2.10 -17.61 0.82
N LEU A 151 0.83 -17.46 1.20
CA LEU A 151 0.03 -16.29 0.81
C LEU A 151 0.51 -14.99 1.48
N ARG A 152 0.97 -15.07 2.74
CA ARG A 152 1.55 -13.94 3.47
C ARG A 152 2.80 -13.43 2.78
N GLU A 153 3.74 -14.32 2.51
CA GLU A 153 4.99 -13.97 1.82
C GLU A 153 4.70 -13.39 0.44
N LEU A 154 3.79 -13.98 -0.34
CA LEU A 154 3.40 -13.45 -1.65
C LEU A 154 2.88 -12.01 -1.54
N GLY A 155 1.95 -11.76 -0.63
CA GLY A 155 1.36 -10.43 -0.42
C GLY A 155 2.39 -9.39 -0.01
N GLU A 156 3.22 -9.73 0.98
CA GLU A 156 4.27 -8.85 1.49
C GLU A 156 5.33 -8.53 0.44
N LEU A 157 5.72 -9.50 -0.40
CA LEU A 157 6.69 -9.29 -1.47
C LEU A 157 6.15 -8.43 -2.62
N ILE A 158 4.88 -8.59 -3.00
CA ILE A 158 4.23 -7.70 -3.97
C ILE A 158 4.16 -6.28 -3.42
N ASN A 159 3.75 -6.11 -2.15
CA ASN A 159 3.67 -4.79 -1.53
C ASN A 159 5.06 -4.16 -1.37
N TYR A 160 6.08 -4.93 -0.98
CA TYR A 160 7.49 -4.52 -0.92
C TYR A 160 7.98 -3.96 -2.27
N ASN A 161 7.64 -4.62 -3.38
CA ASN A 161 7.99 -4.14 -4.72
C ASN A 161 7.40 -2.76 -5.04
N ALA A 162 6.27 -2.38 -4.44
CA ALA A 162 5.57 -1.15 -4.77
C ALA A 162 6.15 0.11 -4.09
N TYR A 163 7.03 -0.07 -3.11
CA TYR A 163 7.65 1.04 -2.39
C TYR A 163 8.80 1.67 -3.20
N GLY A 164 8.50 2.79 -3.86
CA GLY A 164 9.46 3.62 -4.57
C GLY A 164 9.05 5.08 -4.59
N GLU A 165 9.97 5.96 -4.94
CA GLU A 165 9.66 7.35 -5.32
C GLU A 165 9.30 7.40 -6.81
N THR A 166 9.93 6.54 -7.60
CA THR A 166 9.71 6.36 -9.04
C THR A 166 9.66 4.87 -9.40
N ILE A 167 9.14 4.54 -10.58
CA ILE A 167 9.11 3.15 -11.07
C ILE A 167 10.51 2.53 -11.14
N ASP A 168 11.54 3.34 -11.39
CA ASP A 168 12.94 2.91 -11.44
C ASP A 168 13.48 2.40 -10.09
N ASP A 169 12.78 2.70 -8.99
CA ASP A 169 13.14 2.15 -7.68
C ASP A 169 12.62 0.73 -7.47
N LEU A 170 11.69 0.25 -8.30
CA LEU A 170 11.06 -1.06 -8.11
C LEU A 170 11.88 -2.16 -8.78
N HIS A 171 11.68 -3.41 -8.37
CA HIS A 171 12.24 -4.55 -9.12
C HIS A 171 11.45 -4.80 -10.40
N PHE A 172 10.13 -4.61 -10.34
CA PHE A 172 9.23 -4.66 -11.47
C PHE A 172 8.31 -3.45 -11.46
N SER A 173 8.02 -2.90 -12.64
CA SER A 173 6.91 -1.97 -12.74
C SER A 173 5.60 -2.68 -12.36
N PRO A 174 4.61 -1.98 -11.77
CA PRO A 174 3.38 -2.64 -11.35
C PRO A 174 2.60 -3.23 -12.53
N GLU A 175 2.72 -2.64 -13.72
CA GLU A 175 2.13 -3.18 -14.95
C GLU A 175 2.74 -4.53 -15.35
N VAL A 176 4.07 -4.65 -15.27
CA VAL A 176 4.78 -5.91 -15.56
C VAL A 176 4.42 -6.96 -14.53
N LEU A 177 4.40 -6.59 -13.24
CA LEU A 177 4.06 -7.53 -12.17
C LEU A 177 2.61 -8.02 -12.30
N PHE A 178 1.64 -7.11 -12.53
CA PHE A 178 0.24 -7.48 -12.79
C PHE A 178 0.11 -8.46 -13.97
N LYS A 179 0.78 -8.18 -15.09
CA LYS A 179 0.78 -9.07 -16.27
C LYS A 179 1.39 -10.44 -15.98
N ALA A 180 2.38 -10.53 -15.09
CA ALA A 180 2.96 -11.81 -14.66
C ALA A 180 1.99 -12.62 -13.78
N LEU A 181 1.15 -11.96 -12.98
CA LEU A 181 0.10 -12.61 -12.18
C LEU A 181 -1.09 -13.07 -13.02
N GLN A 182 -1.41 -12.36 -14.10
CA GLN A 182 -2.62 -12.53 -14.92
C GLN A 182 -2.92 -13.98 -15.36
N PRO A 183 -1.93 -14.83 -15.73
CA PRO A 183 -2.19 -16.22 -16.12
C PRO A 183 -2.67 -17.12 -14.97
N PHE A 184 -2.47 -16.71 -13.72
CA PHE A 184 -2.63 -17.57 -12.55
C PHE A 184 -3.96 -17.29 -11.85
N SER A 185 -4.92 -18.20 -11.99
CA SER A 185 -6.15 -18.15 -11.19
C SER A 185 -5.90 -18.46 -9.71
N ASN A 186 -4.88 -19.28 -9.42
CA ASN A 186 -4.52 -19.76 -8.11
C ASN A 186 -3.15 -19.18 -7.67
N PRO A 187 -3.07 -18.40 -6.57
CA PRO A 187 -1.81 -17.78 -6.15
C PRO A 187 -0.72 -18.78 -5.76
N PHE A 188 -1.07 -20.01 -5.36
CA PHE A 188 -0.06 -21.04 -5.05
C PHE A 188 0.74 -21.45 -6.30
N GLU A 189 0.12 -21.41 -7.48
CA GLU A 189 0.84 -21.72 -8.74
C GLU A 189 1.86 -20.63 -9.05
N PHE A 190 1.48 -19.35 -8.94
CA PHE A 190 2.41 -18.23 -9.08
C PHE A 190 3.53 -18.33 -8.04
N TYR A 191 3.19 -18.64 -6.79
CA TYR A 191 4.13 -18.75 -5.69
C TYR A 191 5.25 -19.79 -5.93
N HIS A 192 4.90 -20.93 -6.54
CA HIS A 192 5.85 -22.02 -6.78
C HIS A 192 6.57 -21.95 -8.12
N THR A 193 6.03 -21.24 -9.12
CA THR A 193 6.53 -21.33 -10.51
C THR A 193 7.07 -20.02 -11.08
N SER A 194 6.74 -18.86 -10.51
CA SER A 194 7.15 -17.56 -11.07
C SER A 194 8.63 -17.25 -10.83
N GLY A 195 9.30 -16.73 -11.87
CA GLY A 195 10.65 -16.19 -11.74
C GLY A 195 10.65 -14.83 -11.02
N GLU A 196 9.58 -14.07 -11.20
CA GLU A 196 9.35 -12.76 -10.61
C GLU A 196 9.37 -12.83 -9.08
N LEU A 197 8.67 -13.80 -8.49
CA LEU A 197 8.66 -13.96 -7.04
C LEU A 197 10.04 -14.36 -6.50
N ASN A 198 10.81 -15.18 -7.22
CA ASN A 198 12.17 -15.51 -6.82
C ASN A 198 13.09 -14.28 -6.82
N GLN A 199 12.96 -13.41 -7.83
CA GLN A 199 13.69 -12.15 -7.88
C GLN A 199 13.25 -11.21 -6.73
N LEU A 200 11.96 -11.15 -6.41
CA LEU A 200 11.47 -10.36 -5.28
C LEU A 200 11.98 -10.89 -3.94
N ARG A 201 12.02 -12.21 -3.73
CA ARG A 201 12.61 -12.84 -2.54
C ARG A 201 14.07 -12.47 -2.36
N GLU A 202 14.86 -12.58 -3.44
CA GLU A 202 16.28 -12.24 -3.39
C GLU A 202 16.48 -10.76 -3.09
N GLY A 203 15.77 -9.88 -3.80
CA GLY A 203 15.80 -8.44 -3.57
C GLY A 203 15.43 -8.06 -2.14
N PHE A 204 14.33 -8.62 -1.65
CA PHE A 204 13.86 -8.43 -0.28
C PHE A 204 14.91 -8.85 0.75
N ARG A 205 15.47 -10.06 0.62
CA ARG A 205 16.51 -10.56 1.54
C ARG A 205 17.74 -9.64 1.55
N ASN A 206 18.20 -9.22 0.37
CA ASN A 206 19.37 -8.36 0.24
C ASN A 206 19.13 -6.97 0.85
N ASP A 207 17.93 -6.42 0.69
CA ASP A 207 17.57 -5.10 1.21
C ASP A 207 17.30 -5.13 2.71
N MET A 208 16.66 -6.19 3.22
CA MET A 208 16.51 -6.42 4.66
C MET A 208 17.86 -6.58 5.36
N GLN A 209 18.80 -7.35 4.80
CA GLN A 209 20.14 -7.49 5.38
C GLN A 209 20.85 -6.14 5.54
N LYS A 210 20.70 -5.23 4.56
CA LYS A 210 21.24 -3.87 4.67
C LYS A 210 20.52 -3.06 5.75
N ALA A 211 19.19 -3.15 5.83
CA ALA A 211 18.39 -2.44 6.82
C ALA A 211 18.74 -2.90 8.25
N GLU A 212 18.86 -4.20 8.49
CA GLU A 212 19.19 -4.79 9.78
C GLU A 212 20.60 -4.43 10.27
N SER A 213 21.51 -4.08 9.37
CA SER A 213 22.84 -3.57 9.73
C SER A 213 22.84 -2.12 10.22
N LYS A 214 21.71 -1.40 10.11
CA LYS A 214 21.61 0.01 10.50
C LYS A 214 21.34 0.14 12.00
N ILE A 215 22.03 1.09 12.61
CA ILE A 215 21.78 1.52 13.99
C ILE A 215 20.87 2.76 13.99
N PRO A 216 20.05 2.95 15.04
CA PRO A 216 19.26 4.16 15.16
C PRO A 216 20.16 5.39 15.31
N VAL A 217 19.78 6.49 14.66
CA VAL A 217 20.44 7.80 14.80
C VAL A 217 20.07 8.48 16.12
N ARG A 218 18.93 8.10 16.71
CA ARG A 218 18.53 8.49 18.07
C ARG A 218 17.79 7.34 18.75
N GLN A 219 18.15 7.06 19.99
CA GLN A 219 17.48 6.06 20.83
C GLN A 219 17.30 6.62 22.24
N THR A 220 16.05 6.65 22.70
CA THR A 220 15.63 7.14 24.02
C THR A 220 14.68 6.13 24.66
N SER A 221 14.15 6.44 25.85
CA SER A 221 13.05 5.66 26.45
C SER A 221 11.75 5.77 25.67
N ALA A 222 11.59 6.79 24.82
CA ALA A 222 10.40 6.99 24.00
C ALA A 222 10.41 6.09 22.76
N GLY A 223 11.59 5.86 22.18
CA GLY A 223 11.68 5.09 20.95
C GLY A 223 13.02 5.09 20.23
N ARG A 224 12.99 4.60 18.99
CA ARG A 224 14.14 4.52 18.08
C ARG A 224 13.85 5.28 16.78
N ILE A 225 14.77 6.12 16.36
CA ILE A 225 14.71 6.83 15.09
C ILE A 225 15.83 6.35 14.18
N TYR A 226 15.49 5.98 12.95
CA TYR A 226 16.42 5.53 11.91
C TYR A 226 16.40 6.52 10.74
N GLN A 227 17.55 6.67 10.09
CA GLN A 227 17.68 7.50 8.89
C GLN A 227 18.40 6.71 7.79
N PHE A 228 17.74 6.59 6.65
CA PHE A 228 18.25 5.93 5.45
C PHE A 228 18.53 6.96 4.36
N GLN A 229 19.61 6.70 3.61
CA GLN A 229 20.04 7.49 2.45
C GLN A 229 19.08 7.34 1.26
N ASN A 230 19.21 8.25 0.29
CA ASN A 230 18.45 8.23 -0.96
C ASN A 230 18.89 7.08 -1.89
N GLN A 231 18.43 5.87 -1.59
CA GLN A 231 18.65 4.68 -2.41
C GLN A 231 17.37 3.85 -2.55
N ALA A 232 17.21 3.19 -3.71
CA ALA A 232 16.01 2.44 -4.04
C ALA A 232 15.68 1.37 -2.97
N TRP A 233 16.69 0.66 -2.47
CA TRP A 233 16.49 -0.35 -1.42
C TRP A 233 15.95 0.23 -0.11
N CYS A 234 16.38 1.45 0.26
CA CYS A 234 15.91 2.13 1.46
C CYS A 234 14.41 2.42 1.36
N ARG A 235 13.94 2.82 0.17
CA ARG A 235 12.53 3.05 -0.11
C ARG A 235 11.75 1.74 -0.06
N ARG A 236 12.19 0.73 -0.81
CA ARG A 236 11.52 -0.57 -0.89
C ARG A 236 11.30 -1.22 0.47
N VAL A 237 12.36 -1.25 1.29
CA VAL A 237 12.34 -1.94 2.59
C VAL A 237 11.63 -1.14 3.69
N SER A 238 11.39 0.17 3.48
CA SER A 238 10.99 1.10 4.54
C SER A 238 9.75 0.66 5.32
N GLY A 239 8.71 0.18 4.62
CA GLY A 239 7.47 -0.29 5.24
C GLY A 239 7.69 -1.55 6.08
N VAL A 240 8.34 -2.57 5.50
CA VAL A 240 8.54 -3.87 6.15
C VAL A 240 9.50 -3.74 7.34
N TYR A 241 10.60 -3.00 7.17
CA TYR A 241 11.55 -2.76 8.26
C TYR A 241 10.90 -2.00 9.41
N SER A 242 10.09 -0.96 9.14
CA SER A 242 9.34 -0.23 10.17
C SER A 242 8.40 -1.14 10.97
N ASN A 243 7.75 -2.11 10.30
CA ASN A 243 6.87 -3.06 10.98
C ASN A 243 7.67 -4.10 11.79
N GLN A 244 8.83 -4.53 11.31
CA GLN A 244 9.73 -5.43 12.03
C GLN A 244 10.24 -4.80 13.33
N ILE A 245 10.82 -3.59 13.27
CA ILE A 245 11.36 -2.91 14.46
C ILE A 245 10.25 -2.57 15.47
N ALA A 246 9.02 -2.33 15.03
CA ALA A 246 7.87 -2.14 15.91
C ALA A 246 7.51 -3.44 16.67
N ARG A 247 7.58 -4.60 16.01
CA ARG A 247 7.33 -5.91 16.63
C ARG A 247 8.46 -6.33 17.58
N GLU A 248 9.71 -6.01 17.26
CA GLU A 248 10.87 -6.31 18.10
C GLU A 248 10.86 -5.57 19.45
N ALA A 249 10.31 -4.35 19.49
CA ALA A 249 10.24 -3.52 20.68
C ALA A 249 8.84 -2.91 20.83
N PRO A 250 7.83 -3.71 21.24
CA PRO A 250 6.42 -3.31 21.18
C PRO A 250 6.05 -2.13 22.10
N ASP A 251 6.88 -1.81 23.09
CA ASP A 251 6.67 -0.71 24.02
C ASP A 251 7.32 0.61 23.57
N LEU A 252 8.11 0.57 22.50
CA LEU A 252 8.80 1.73 21.94
C LEU A 252 8.08 2.25 20.70
N ALA A 253 8.14 3.56 20.48
CA ALA A 253 7.80 4.14 19.19
C ALA A 253 8.98 3.98 18.22
N HIS A 254 8.70 4.03 16.91
CA HIS A 254 9.72 3.99 15.87
C HIS A 254 9.46 5.02 14.80
N ALA A 255 10.51 5.70 14.35
CA ALA A 255 10.48 6.53 13.17
C ALA A 255 11.57 6.10 12.18
N LEU A 256 11.23 6.09 10.90
CA LEU A 256 12.17 5.86 9.80
C LEU A 256 12.08 7.01 8.81
N LEU A 257 13.17 7.74 8.67
CA LEU A 257 13.36 8.80 7.69
C LEU A 257 14.09 8.20 6.48
N VAL A 258 13.56 8.39 5.28
CA VAL A 258 14.23 8.04 4.02
C VAL A 258 14.46 9.30 3.23
N GLU A 259 15.71 9.62 2.94
CA GLU A 259 16.09 10.77 2.13
C GLU A 259 15.55 10.64 0.69
N ARG A 260 15.02 11.74 0.16
CA ARG A 260 14.44 11.88 -1.17
C ARG A 260 15.42 12.53 -2.14
N LYS A 261 15.11 12.50 -3.44
CA LYS A 261 15.94 13.13 -4.48
C LYS A 261 16.11 14.65 -4.32
N ASP A 262 15.15 15.32 -3.71
CA ASP A 262 15.18 16.77 -3.45
C ASP A 262 15.87 17.15 -2.14
N GLY A 263 16.44 16.17 -1.41
CA GLY A 263 17.11 16.38 -0.12
C GLY A 263 16.16 16.42 1.08
N THR A 264 14.84 16.37 0.89
CA THR A 264 13.88 16.23 2.00
C THR A 264 13.75 14.78 2.44
N PHE A 265 13.04 14.52 3.54
CA PHE A 265 12.81 13.19 4.08
C PHE A 265 11.35 12.75 3.97
N LEU A 266 11.17 11.52 3.52
CA LEU A 266 9.94 10.76 3.70
C LEU A 266 9.98 10.10 5.08
N VAL A 267 9.04 10.44 5.96
CA VAL A 267 9.03 9.94 7.34
C VAL A 267 7.88 8.96 7.52
N SER A 268 8.18 7.80 8.10
CA SER A 268 7.19 6.83 8.59
C SER A 268 7.30 6.71 10.10
N VAL A 269 6.19 6.82 10.81
CA VAL A 269 6.11 6.70 12.26
C VAL A 269 5.22 5.51 12.63
N ARG A 270 5.65 4.74 13.61
CA ARG A 270 4.88 3.70 14.31
C ARG A 270 4.82 4.07 15.78
N ALA A 271 3.61 4.17 16.32
CA ALA A 271 3.41 4.24 17.76
C ALA A 271 3.76 2.89 18.41
N PRO A 272 4.01 2.84 19.73
CA PRO A 272 4.15 1.58 20.45
C PRO A 272 2.97 0.65 20.17
N ILE A 273 3.23 -0.62 19.90
CA ILE A 273 2.18 -1.62 19.71
C ILE A 273 1.34 -1.75 20.98
N SER A 274 1.96 -1.64 22.17
CA SER A 274 1.25 -1.67 23.44
C SER A 274 0.37 -0.44 23.69
N LYS A 275 0.61 0.66 22.96
CA LYS A 275 -0.13 1.92 23.05
C LYS A 275 -0.26 2.58 21.67
N GLN A 276 -1.18 2.05 20.87
CA GLN A 276 -1.42 2.37 19.45
C GLN A 276 -1.96 3.79 19.18
N GLN A 277 -1.33 4.83 19.74
CA GLN A 277 -1.76 6.22 19.68
C GLN A 277 -0.56 7.18 19.61
N GLY A 278 -0.76 8.34 18.99
CA GLY A 278 0.19 9.45 19.00
C GLY A 278 0.96 9.67 17.70
N ALA A 279 1.01 8.69 16.80
CA ALA A 279 1.73 8.82 15.51
C ALA A 279 1.15 9.94 14.64
N GLU A 280 -0.17 9.96 14.47
CA GLU A 280 -0.87 11.03 13.73
C GLU A 280 -0.66 12.41 14.36
N LYS A 281 -0.79 12.50 15.70
CA LYS A 281 -0.60 13.76 16.44
C LYS A 281 0.80 14.34 16.28
N LEU A 282 1.82 13.48 16.18
CA LEU A 282 3.17 13.91 15.83
C LEU A 282 3.22 14.44 14.39
N CYS A 283 2.79 13.62 13.43
CA CYS A 283 2.95 13.92 12.01
C CYS A 283 2.21 15.18 11.56
N ILE A 284 1.04 15.49 12.13
CA ILE A 284 0.30 16.73 11.83
C ILE A 284 1.12 17.99 12.13
N LYS A 285 2.03 17.96 13.12
CA LYS A 285 2.92 19.09 13.46
C LYS A 285 3.96 19.41 12.37
N PHE A 286 4.07 18.55 11.36
CA PHE A 286 5.03 18.60 10.26
C PHE A 286 4.33 18.39 8.91
N SER A 287 3.06 18.82 8.79
CA SER A 287 2.26 18.68 7.56
C SER A 287 2.11 17.23 7.06
N GLY A 288 2.23 16.27 7.96
CA GLY A 288 1.94 14.87 7.73
C GLY A 288 0.52 14.48 8.16
N GLY A 289 0.26 13.18 8.16
CA GLY A 289 -1.02 12.61 8.55
C GLY A 289 -0.99 11.08 8.60
N GLY A 290 -2.12 10.47 8.94
CA GLY A 290 -2.27 9.02 8.99
C GLY A 290 -3.22 8.57 10.10
N ARG A 291 -3.07 7.33 10.55
CA ARG A 291 -3.87 6.74 11.63
C ARG A 291 -3.16 6.93 12.98
N ALA A 292 -3.91 6.79 14.07
CA ALA A 292 -3.40 6.96 15.44
C ALA A 292 -2.12 6.13 15.72
N ALA A 293 -2.03 4.91 15.19
CA ALA A 293 -0.92 3.98 15.39
C ALA A 293 0.20 4.09 14.35
N ALA A 294 -0.10 4.62 13.15
CA ALA A 294 0.82 4.66 12.02
C ALA A 294 0.52 5.87 11.15
N ALA A 295 1.51 6.76 11.02
CA ALA A 295 1.39 8.00 10.28
C ALA A 295 2.69 8.31 9.55
N GLY A 296 2.69 9.34 8.70
CA GLY A 296 3.88 9.75 7.99
C GLY A 296 3.88 11.21 7.55
N ILE A 297 5.06 11.66 7.13
CA ILE A 297 5.31 12.99 6.59
C ILE A 297 5.90 12.80 5.19
N ASN A 298 5.37 13.52 4.20
CA ASN A 298 5.78 13.34 2.81
C ASN A 298 7.09 14.07 2.48
N ASN A 299 7.27 15.26 3.06
CA ASN A 299 8.44 16.13 2.84
C ASN A 299 8.82 16.81 4.16
N LEU A 300 9.69 16.19 4.95
CA LEU A 300 10.32 16.83 6.10
C LEU A 300 11.62 17.48 5.64
N VAL A 301 11.74 18.80 5.73
CA VAL A 301 12.94 19.51 5.29
C VAL A 301 14.11 19.26 6.28
N PRO A 302 15.38 19.25 5.82
CA PRO A 302 16.53 18.96 6.68
C PRO A 302 16.61 19.81 7.95
N GLU A 303 16.19 21.07 7.87
CA GLU A 303 16.21 22.03 8.98
C GLU A 303 15.22 21.67 10.09
N GLU A 304 14.21 20.84 9.80
CA GLU A 304 13.21 20.40 10.77
C GLU A 304 13.53 19.05 11.41
N VAL A 305 14.62 18.37 11.02
CA VAL A 305 14.95 17.02 11.52
C VAL A 305 15.17 17.00 13.03
N ASP A 306 15.95 17.94 13.58
CA ASP A 306 16.17 18.02 15.02
C ASP A 306 14.88 18.35 15.78
N ARG A 307 14.08 19.29 15.25
CA ARG A 307 12.75 19.62 15.79
C ARG A 307 11.83 18.40 15.78
N PHE A 308 11.90 17.58 14.74
CA PHE A 308 11.14 16.34 14.64
C PHE A 308 11.59 15.32 15.68
N PHE A 309 12.88 15.14 15.91
CA PHE A 309 13.38 14.21 16.91
C PHE A 309 12.94 14.61 18.33
N ASP A 310 13.03 15.89 18.67
CA ASP A 310 12.61 16.38 19.99
C ASP A 310 11.08 16.26 20.17
N ALA A 311 10.30 16.54 19.13
CA ALA A 311 8.86 16.37 19.13
C ALA A 311 8.45 14.89 19.23
N PHE A 312 9.22 13.98 18.62
CA PHE A 312 9.04 12.54 18.72
C PHE A 312 9.26 12.07 20.17
N ASP A 313 10.38 12.46 20.79
CA ASP A 313 10.68 12.12 22.17
C ASP A 313 9.57 12.62 23.11
N LEU A 314 9.15 13.89 22.96
CA LEU A 314 8.07 14.45 23.78
C LEU A 314 6.71 13.76 23.55
N GLN A 315 6.41 13.32 22.32
CA GLN A 315 5.13 12.70 22.01
C GLN A 315 4.98 11.29 22.63
N PHE A 316 6.10 10.58 22.76
CA PHE A 316 6.12 9.17 23.17
C PHE A 316 6.78 8.92 24.52
N THR A 317 7.33 9.94 25.17
CA THR A 317 7.66 9.90 26.60
C THR A 317 6.37 10.07 27.41
N ILE A 318 6.11 9.15 28.33
CA ILE A 318 5.05 9.27 29.34
C ILE A 318 5.57 10.11 30.49
#